data_AF-A0A551X1V2-F1
#
_entry.id   AF-A0A551X1V2-F1
#
_cell.length_a   1.000
_cell.length_b   1.000
_cell.length_c   1.000
_cell.angle_alpha   90.00
_cell.angle_beta   90.00
_cell.angle_gamma   90.00
#
_symmetry.space_group_name_H-M   'P 1'
#
loop_
_entity.id
_entity.type
_entity.pdbx_description
1 polymer ?
#
loop_
_entity_poly.entity_id
_entity_poly.type
_entity_poly.pdbx_seq_one_letter_code
_entity_poly.pdbx_strand_id
1 'polypeptide(L)'
;MSEDKEYQWLQFEQLIDLHKFYFENLIKSASFSFGIIGAILTYVISAKLSENLIRLALQLPFLLSIGTFIMFCFGTWKTWDLSNWVKHHQAELGIDWRPHAETLTYMSIAFALLFLIVAIVLEDLLQIDLLQKSYSAT
;
A
#
# COMPACT_ATOMS: atom_id res chain seq x y z
N MET A 1 27.74 31.77 0.63
CA MET A 1 27.30 30.62 1.45
C MET A 1 28.53 29.74 1.64
N SER A 2 28.81 29.17 2.82
CA SER A 2 29.95 28.24 2.96
C SER A 2 29.64 26.95 2.16
N GLU A 3 30.65 26.32 1.57
CA GLU A 3 30.49 25.06 0.79
C GLU A 3 29.70 24.01 1.59
N ASP A 4 29.92 23.92 2.90
CA ASP A 4 29.19 23.02 3.80
C ASP A 4 27.67 23.28 3.82
N LYS A 5 27.24 24.54 3.80
CA LYS A 5 25.81 24.89 3.79
C LYS A 5 25.16 24.56 2.45
N GLU A 6 25.88 24.77 1.36
CA GLU A 6 25.41 24.43 0.01
C GLU A 6 25.22 22.91 -0.14
N TYR A 7 26.16 22.13 0.41
CA TYR A 7 26.06 20.67 0.43
C TYR A 7 24.88 20.17 1.28
N GLN A 8 24.64 20.74 2.47
CA GLN A 8 23.49 20.38 3.31
C GLN A 8 22.14 20.72 2.65
N TRP A 9 22.06 21.85 1.94
CA TRP A 9 20.86 22.21 1.17
C TRP A 9 20.60 21.22 0.04
N LEU A 10 21.63 20.80 -0.68
CA LEU A 10 21.50 19.81 -1.75
C LEU A 10 21.00 18.46 -1.21
N GLN A 11 21.51 18.00 -0.07
CA GLN A 11 21.03 16.77 0.58
C GLN A 11 19.56 16.87 0.99
N PHE A 12 19.16 18.02 1.54
CA PHE A 12 17.78 18.26 1.94
C PHE A 12 16.82 18.26 0.74
N GLU A 13 17.21 18.86 -0.38
CA GLU A 13 16.45 18.84 -1.63
C GLU A 13 16.28 17.41 -2.16
N GLN A 14 17.35 16.62 -2.17
CA GLN A 14 17.30 15.20 -2.56
C GLN A 14 16.36 14.37 -1.67
N LEU A 15 16.35 14.61 -0.36
CA LEU A 15 15.45 13.93 0.58
C LEU A 15 13.98 14.29 0.31
N ILE A 16 13.69 15.56 -0.01
CA ILE A 16 12.34 16.01 -0.36
C ILE A 16 11.88 15.37 -1.68
N ASP A 17 12.73 15.33 -2.68
CA ASP A 17 12.37 14.75 -3.98
C ASP A 17 12.19 13.23 -3.88
N LEU A 18 12.99 12.56 -3.06
CA LEU A 18 12.79 11.14 -2.74
C LEU A 18 11.46 10.90 -2.04
N HIS A 19 11.08 11.77 -1.10
CA HIS A 19 9.77 11.72 -0.45
C HIS A 19 8.62 11.85 -1.44
N LYS A 20 8.67 12.84 -2.35
CA LYS A 20 7.65 13.03 -3.40
C LYS A 20 7.57 11.80 -4.32
N PHE A 21 8.71 11.29 -4.75
CA PHE A 21 8.80 10.11 -5.61
C PHE A 21 8.14 8.88 -4.95
N TYR A 22 8.44 8.62 -3.68
CA TYR A 22 7.80 7.53 -2.96
C TYR A 22 6.30 7.76 -2.77
N PHE A 23 5.88 8.99 -2.44
CA PHE A 23 4.47 9.33 -2.30
C PHE A 23 3.66 9.06 -3.56
N GLU A 24 4.15 9.50 -4.71
CA GLU A 24 3.47 9.27 -5.98
C GLU A 24 3.39 7.78 -6.33
N ASN A 25 4.49 7.04 -6.18
CA ASN A 25 4.52 5.62 -6.51
C ASN A 25 3.64 4.79 -5.58
N LEU A 26 3.54 5.20 -4.32
CA LEU A 26 2.68 4.60 -3.32
C LEU A 26 1.21 4.72 -3.73
N ILE A 27 0.75 5.92 -4.12
CA ILE A 27 -0.62 6.12 -4.63
C ILE A 27 -0.87 5.35 -5.92
N LYS A 28 0.08 5.38 -6.87
CA LYS A 28 -0.03 4.64 -8.15
C LYS A 28 -0.15 3.14 -7.90
N SER A 29 0.66 2.59 -7.01
CA SER A 29 0.65 1.18 -6.64
C SER A 29 -0.68 0.76 -5.99
N ALA A 30 -1.16 1.53 -5.00
CA ALA A 30 -2.46 1.27 -4.38
C ALA A 30 -3.59 1.31 -5.42
N SER A 31 -3.64 2.36 -6.24
CA SER A 31 -4.67 2.53 -7.28
C SER A 31 -4.67 1.38 -8.29
N PHE A 32 -3.49 0.94 -8.71
CA PHE A 32 -3.35 -0.19 -9.63
C PHE A 32 -3.86 -1.49 -9.02
N SER A 33 -3.48 -1.80 -7.77
CA SER A 33 -3.97 -2.98 -7.06
C SER A 33 -5.49 -2.95 -6.88
N PHE A 34 -6.08 -1.82 -6.50
CA PHE A 34 -7.54 -1.69 -6.42
C PHE A 34 -8.23 -1.82 -7.78
N GLY A 35 -7.64 -1.28 -8.84
CA GLY A 35 -8.16 -1.44 -10.20
C GLY A 35 -8.26 -2.90 -10.61
N ILE A 36 -7.21 -3.69 -10.35
CA ILE A 36 -7.20 -5.13 -10.65
C ILE A 36 -8.23 -5.87 -9.79
N ILE A 37 -8.20 -5.67 -8.46
CA ILE A 37 -9.12 -6.35 -7.55
C ILE A 37 -10.57 -6.03 -7.92
N GLY A 38 -10.89 -4.75 -8.14
CA GLY A 38 -12.22 -4.31 -8.54
C GLY A 38 -12.67 -4.88 -9.88
N ALA A 39 -11.79 -4.96 -10.87
CA ALA A 39 -12.09 -5.56 -12.17
C ALA A 39 -12.41 -7.06 -12.03
N ILE A 40 -11.62 -7.81 -11.25
CA ILE A 40 -11.84 -9.24 -11.01
C ILE A 40 -13.16 -9.45 -10.25
N LEU A 41 -13.40 -8.70 -9.18
CA LEU A 41 -14.63 -8.81 -8.41
C LEU A 41 -15.86 -8.50 -9.26
N THR A 42 -15.82 -7.43 -10.06
CA THR A 42 -16.90 -7.08 -10.97
C THR A 42 -17.16 -8.20 -12.00
N TYR A 43 -16.09 -8.78 -12.55
CA TYR A 43 -16.20 -9.91 -13.47
C TYR A 43 -16.83 -11.13 -12.78
N VAL A 44 -16.35 -11.52 -11.60
CA VAL A 44 -16.86 -12.67 -10.84
C VAL A 44 -18.34 -12.50 -10.48
N ILE A 45 -18.76 -11.30 -10.08
CA ILE A 45 -20.15 -11.00 -9.71
C ILE A 45 -21.07 -10.99 -10.95
N SER A 46 -20.59 -10.49 -12.08
CA SER A 46 -21.42 -10.35 -13.29
C SER A 46 -21.46 -11.61 -14.16
N ALA A 47 -20.39 -12.40 -14.15
CA ALA A 47 -20.28 -13.59 -14.95
C ALA A 47 -21.00 -14.77 -14.26
N LYS A 48 -21.78 -15.54 -15.03
CA LYS A 48 -22.35 -16.82 -14.58
C LYS A 48 -21.28 -17.91 -14.63
N LEU A 49 -20.29 -17.79 -13.76
CA LEU A 49 -19.18 -18.74 -13.65
C LEU A 49 -19.59 -19.97 -12.85
N SER A 50 -18.89 -21.08 -13.08
CA SER A 50 -18.97 -22.22 -12.18
C SER A 50 -18.22 -21.93 -10.88
N GLU A 51 -18.65 -22.54 -9.79
CA GLU A 51 -18.06 -22.35 -8.44
C GLU A 51 -16.53 -22.53 -8.42
N ASN A 52 -16.01 -23.54 -9.13
CA ASN A 52 -14.56 -23.78 -9.22
C ASN A 52 -13.81 -22.62 -9.87
N LEU A 53 -14.40 -21.98 -10.88
CA LEU A 53 -13.81 -20.82 -11.56
C LEU A 53 -13.90 -19.56 -10.71
N ILE A 54 -15.00 -19.38 -9.97
CA ILE A 54 -15.16 -18.29 -8.99
C ILE A 54 -14.05 -18.37 -7.94
N ARG A 55 -13.84 -19.55 -7.35
CA ARG A 55 -12.79 -19.77 -6.36
C ARG A 55 -11.40 -19.45 -6.91
N LEU A 56 -11.06 -19.96 -8.10
CA LEU A 56 -9.76 -19.69 -8.71
C LEU A 56 -9.58 -18.20 -9.00
N ALA A 57 -10.63 -17.53 -9.48
CA ALA A 57 -10.61 -16.10 -9.76
C ALA A 57 -10.42 -15.25 -8.49
N LEU A 58 -11.01 -15.65 -7.35
CA LEU A 58 -10.92 -14.95 -6.07
C LEU A 58 -9.60 -15.20 -5.32
N GLN A 59 -8.88 -16.29 -5.60
CA GLN A 59 -7.54 -16.52 -5.04
C GLN A 59 -6.53 -15.46 -5.50
N LEU A 60 -6.64 -14.97 -6.74
CA LEU A 60 -5.74 -13.95 -7.28
C LEU A 60 -5.85 -12.60 -6.55
N PRO A 61 -7.04 -11.97 -6.38
CA PRO A 61 -7.17 -10.73 -5.62
C PRO A 61 -6.84 -10.93 -4.14
N PHE A 62 -7.06 -12.12 -3.57
CA PHE A 62 -6.63 -12.44 -2.20
C PHE A 62 -5.09 -12.41 -2.08
N LEU A 63 -4.40 -13.13 -2.96
CA LEU A 63 -2.94 -13.15 -3.00
C LEU A 63 -2.36 -11.76 -3.27
N LEU A 64 -2.97 -11.00 -4.19
CA LEU A 64 -2.58 -9.63 -4.48
C LEU A 64 -2.76 -8.74 -3.24
N SER A 65 -3.87 -8.88 -2.51
CA SER A 65 -4.13 -8.08 -1.30
C SER A 65 -3.11 -8.37 -0.20
N ILE A 66 -2.77 -9.65 0.02
CA ILE A 66 -1.73 -10.03 1.00
C ILE A 66 -0.36 -9.53 0.56
N GLY A 67 0.02 -9.74 -0.71
CA GLY A 67 1.32 -9.30 -1.23
C GLY A 67 1.48 -7.80 -1.13
N THR A 68 0.44 -7.04 -1.48
CA THR A 68 0.41 -5.58 -1.36
C THR A 68 0.42 -5.14 0.10
N PHE A 69 -0.33 -5.77 1.01
CA PHE A 69 -0.26 -5.51 2.45
C PHE A 69 1.16 -5.63 3.00
N ILE A 70 1.85 -6.74 2.68
CA ILE A 70 3.23 -6.98 3.10
C ILE A 70 4.14 -5.89 2.53
N MET A 71 4.00 -5.54 1.26
CA MET A 71 4.76 -4.47 0.61
C MET A 71 4.58 -3.13 1.33
N PHE A 72 3.35 -2.76 1.69
CA PHE A 72 3.06 -1.53 2.42
C PHE A 72 3.57 -1.55 3.88
N CYS A 73 3.62 -2.71 4.53
CA CYS A 73 4.27 -2.84 5.84
C CYS A 73 5.78 -2.57 5.74
N PHE A 74 6.47 -3.14 4.75
CA PHE A 74 7.87 -2.82 4.48
C PHE A 74 8.08 -1.35 4.10
N GLY A 75 7.17 -0.78 3.30
CA GLY A 75 7.15 0.64 2.96
C GLY A 75 7.01 1.53 4.18
N THR A 76 6.17 1.17 5.14
CA THR A 76 6.01 1.91 6.40
C THR A 76 7.32 2.03 7.16
N TRP A 77 8.09 0.93 7.28
CA TRP A 77 9.40 0.97 7.93
C TRP A 77 10.37 1.90 7.19
N LYS A 78 10.49 1.76 5.87
CA LYS A 78 11.42 2.60 5.08
C LYS A 78 11.06 4.09 5.11
N THR A 79 9.77 4.40 5.10
CA THR A 79 9.27 5.79 5.10
C THR A 79 9.39 6.43 6.48
N TRP A 80 9.28 5.63 7.55
CA TRP A 80 9.56 6.08 8.91
C TRP A 80 11.01 6.53 9.05
N ASP A 81 11.96 5.73 8.55
CA ASP A 81 13.38 6.08 8.57
C ASP A 81 13.64 7.38 7.79
N LEU A 82 13.11 7.48 6.57
CA LEU A 82 13.21 8.70 5.76
C LEU A 82 12.62 9.94 6.47
N SER A 83 11.47 9.80 7.14
CA SER A 83 10.85 10.89 7.91
C SER A 83 11.77 11.39 9.03
N ASN A 84 12.48 10.49 9.71
CA ASN A 84 13.44 10.86 10.75
C ASN A 84 14.67 11.55 10.16
N TRP A 85 15.17 11.08 9.01
CA TRP A 85 16.28 11.73 8.31
C TRP A 85 15.95 13.16 7.86
N VAL A 86 14.76 13.38 7.31
CA VAL A 86 14.28 14.72 6.92
C VAL A 86 14.17 15.63 8.15
N LYS A 87 13.63 15.13 9.26
CA LYS A 87 13.51 15.88 10.52
C LYS A 87 14.87 16.26 11.09
N HIS A 88 15.83 15.34 11.03
CA HIS A 88 17.19 15.58 11.54
C HIS A 88 17.88 16.69 10.75
N HIS A 89 17.89 16.60 9.40
CA HIS A 89 18.52 17.60 8.54
C HIS A 89 17.80 18.97 8.60
N GLN A 90 16.47 18.98 8.78
CA GLN A 90 15.73 20.22 9.01
C GLN A 90 16.23 20.94 10.27
N ALA A 91 16.42 20.19 11.36
CA ALA A 91 16.89 20.73 12.63
C ALA A 91 18.32 21.29 12.52
N GLU A 92 19.20 20.60 11.78
CA GLU A 92 20.57 21.05 11.52
C GLU A 92 20.62 22.35 10.70
N LEU A 93 19.70 22.50 9.74
CA LEU A 93 19.61 23.69 8.89
C LEU A 93 18.90 24.88 9.55
N GLY A 94 18.27 24.68 10.72
CA GLY A 94 17.55 25.72 11.45
C GLY A 94 16.32 26.25 10.71
N ILE A 95 15.70 25.42 9.87
CA ILE A 95 14.54 25.80 9.06
C ILE A 95 13.26 25.66 9.89
N ASP A 96 12.49 26.75 10.00
CA ASP A 96 11.24 26.79 10.79
C ASP A 96 10.08 26.05 10.09
N TRP A 97 10.18 25.87 8.77
CA TRP A 97 9.21 25.14 7.96
C TRP A 97 9.51 23.64 7.89
N ARG A 98 8.50 22.80 8.15
CA ARG A 98 8.60 21.34 8.16
C ARG A 98 7.87 20.70 6.97
N PRO A 99 8.57 19.95 6.10
CA PRO A 99 7.92 18.98 5.22
C PRO A 99 7.20 17.95 6.10
N HIS A 100 5.92 17.69 5.85
CA HIS A 100 5.15 16.68 6.61
C HIS A 100 5.55 15.26 6.16
N ALA A 101 6.83 14.91 6.36
CA ALA A 101 7.43 13.67 5.87
C ALA A 101 6.77 12.43 6.49
N GLU A 102 6.19 12.54 7.70
CA GLU A 102 5.36 11.49 8.31
C GLU A 102 4.10 11.13 7.52
N THR A 103 3.59 12.01 6.66
CA THR A 103 2.38 11.73 5.87
C THR A 103 2.55 10.47 5.03
N LEU A 104 3.77 10.22 4.53
CA LEU A 104 4.10 9.04 3.74
C LEU A 104 4.02 7.75 4.57
N THR A 105 4.40 7.82 5.84
CA THR A 105 4.26 6.72 6.80
C THR A 105 2.79 6.46 7.13
N TYR A 106 2.02 7.51 7.44
CA TYR A 106 0.60 7.36 7.75
C TYR A 106 -0.20 6.80 6.58
N MET A 107 0.09 7.24 5.35
CA MET A 107 -0.55 6.70 4.15
C MET A 107 -0.14 5.26 3.89
N SER A 108 1.14 4.90 4.12
CA SER A 108 1.59 3.51 4.02
C SER A 108 0.81 2.60 4.97
N ILE A 109 0.64 3.03 6.22
CA ILE A 109 -0.14 2.29 7.24
C ILE A 109 -1.61 2.19 6.83
N ALA A 110 -2.21 3.30 6.38
CA ALA A 110 -3.60 3.33 5.96
C ALA A 110 -3.86 2.34 4.81
N PHE A 111 -3.01 2.31 3.79
CA PHE A 111 -3.15 1.34 2.70
C PHE A 111 -2.85 -0.09 3.13
N ALA A 112 -1.86 -0.32 3.99
CA ALA A 112 -1.63 -1.64 4.56
C ALA A 112 -2.91 -2.17 5.22
N LEU A 113 -3.50 -1.40 6.15
CA LEU A 113 -4.73 -1.78 6.83
C LEU A 113 -5.88 -2.02 5.85
N LEU A 114 -6.00 -1.19 4.82
CA LEU A 114 -7.05 -1.34 3.82
C LEU A 114 -6.89 -2.64 3.01
N PHE A 115 -5.68 -2.97 2.57
CA PHE A 115 -5.40 -4.25 1.89
C PHE A 115 -5.57 -5.46 2.80
N LEU A 116 -5.26 -5.33 4.10
CA LEU A 116 -5.54 -6.38 5.08
C LEU A 116 -7.04 -6.63 5.22
N ILE A 117 -7.85 -5.57 5.32
CA ILE A 117 -9.32 -5.67 5.38
C ILE A 117 -9.84 -6.37 4.11
N VAL A 118 -9.36 -5.98 2.94
CA VAL A 118 -9.75 -6.62 1.68
C VAL A 118 -9.36 -8.11 1.66
N ALA A 119 -8.17 -8.46 2.13
CA ALA A 119 -7.76 -9.86 2.23
C ALA A 119 -8.70 -10.68 3.13
N ILE A 120 -9.07 -10.15 4.31
CA ILE A 120 -10.00 -10.80 5.25
C ILE A 120 -11.37 -10.99 4.59
N VAL A 121 -11.92 -9.95 3.95
CA VAL A 121 -13.23 -10.03 3.27
C VAL A 121 -13.20 -11.07 2.14
N LEU A 122 -12.12 -11.15 1.37
CA LEU A 122 -11.97 -12.15 0.31
C LEU A 122 -11.84 -13.57 0.87
N GLU A 123 -11.16 -13.74 2.00
CA GLU A 123 -11.07 -15.02 2.70
C GLU A 123 -12.45 -15.48 3.21
N ASP A 124 -13.21 -14.60 3.86
CA ASP A 124 -14.57 -14.88 4.32
C ASP A 124 -15.47 -15.30 3.15
N LEU A 125 -15.37 -14.59 2.02
CA LEU A 125 -16.13 -14.92 0.81
C LEU A 125 -15.76 -16.32 0.27
N LEU A 126 -14.48 -16.67 0.28
CA LEU A 126 -14.00 -18.00 -0.12
C LEU A 126 -14.50 -19.12 0.82
N GLN A 127 -14.67 -18.83 2.12
CA GLN A 127 -15.17 -19.78 3.11
C GLN A 127 -16.70 -19.99 3.03
N ILE A 128 -17.48 -18.94 2.75
CA ILE A 128 -18.92 -19.08 2.53
C ILE A 128 -19.20 -20.04 1.37
N ASP A 129 -18.43 -19.91 0.28
CA ASP A 129 -18.51 -20.78 -0.89
C ASP A 129 -18.13 -22.24 -0.55
N LEU A 130 -17.20 -22.46 0.39
CA LEU A 130 -16.87 -23.79 0.93
C LEU A 130 -18.05 -24.42 1.69
N LEU A 131 -18.75 -23.63 2.51
CA LEU A 131 -19.83 -24.12 3.35
C LEU A 131 -21.07 -24.52 2.54
N GLN A 132 -21.41 -23.77 1.47
CA GLN A 132 -22.52 -24.14 0.59
C GLN A 132 -22.29 -25.50 -0.09
N LYS A 133 -21.04 -25.81 -0.48
CA LYS A 133 -20.66 -27.10 -1.06
C LYS A 133 -20.82 -28.28 -0.10
N SER A 134 -20.58 -28.07 1.20
CA SER A 134 -20.74 -29.13 2.21
C SER A 134 -22.20 -29.52 2.42
N TYR A 135 -23.13 -28.58 2.28
CA TYR A 135 -24.56 -28.81 2.48
C TYR A 135 -25.27 -29.38 1.24
N SER A 136 -24.76 -29.12 0.03
CA SER A 136 -25.35 -29.66 -1.22
C SER A 136 -24.91 -31.11 -1.54
N ALA A 137 -23.91 -31.63 -0.82
CA ALA A 137 -23.40 -32.99 -0.97
C ALA A 137 -24.01 -34.02 0.01
N THR A 138 -24.91 -33.58 0.90
CA THR A 138 -25.73 -34.40 1.81
C THR A 138 -27.18 -34.40 1.38
#